data_AF-A0A061SJZ9-F1
#
_entry.id   AF-A0A061SJZ9-F1
#
_cell.length_a   1.000
_cell.length_b   1.000
_cell.length_c   1.000
_cell.angle_alpha   90.00
_cell.angle_beta   90.00
_cell.angle_gamma   90.00
#
_symmetry.space_group_name_H-M   'P 1'
#
loop_
_entity.id
_entity.type
_entity.pdbx_description
1 polymer ?
#
loop_
_entity_poly.entity_id
_entity_poly.type
_entity_poly.pdbx_seq_one_letter_code
_entity_poly.pdbx_strand_id
1 'polypeptide(L)'
;MEPEEAHAARIGGALCWVAAHQGCTPRPGWSSLLELRLLQLWRGCLGAAEGCLATLSEDGFAGLIRRAAVLLEEGAASSRAEAQREEARRGDGGGAAASNASPLKQPSSAKGCGGGGGAASSNTDGDVLEAALAIIARVLDSACPEGALRRRHGIFTSLAVSSGVVKGLHGLFAAFDLANPTGGAVPAQVEAGLALLQALTGHVPPQPMRWPLCNSAARGDNVQALVVALKEERLAGLTSLLTNILLRASRSGSIAMADAVALPCNFLSVALMAFRTLCNALFLDVEAIQGLLRAPDLCMEVYHLVSYLLRFCLARICDEREQATEELLDEVVLFVGLFVVCNPRNQDVLLWGKSPTILQLLCEFPSSYIRDPLRLETLLPTLLSVCYDNHCLLEVNTTGLFVERPLLPFFQDVLESSVELPDQQEERSFSNRHALENRFPRELWQSASEQLCEHVYPS
;
A
#
# COMPACT_ATOMS: atom_id res chain seq x y z
N MET A 1 5.30 2.62 -37.43
CA MET A 1 4.31 1.97 -36.56
C MET A 1 4.43 0.50 -36.85
N GLU A 2 5.05 -0.23 -35.93
CA GLU A 2 5.19 -1.69 -35.99
C GLU A 2 3.78 -2.34 -36.05
N PRO A 3 3.61 -3.53 -36.66
CA PRO A 3 2.32 -4.19 -36.76
C PRO A 3 1.62 -4.43 -35.40
N GLU A 4 2.39 -4.60 -34.32
CA GLU A 4 1.88 -4.76 -32.96
C GLU A 4 1.33 -3.46 -32.36
N GLU A 5 2.00 -2.33 -32.58
CA GLU A 5 1.54 -1.00 -32.14
C GLU A 5 0.22 -0.61 -32.80
N ALA A 6 0.07 -0.92 -34.10
CA ALA A 6 -1.16 -0.69 -34.84
C ALA A 6 -2.31 -1.59 -34.37
N HIS A 7 -2.00 -2.81 -33.90
CA HIS A 7 -2.99 -3.74 -33.34
C HIS A 7 -3.45 -3.27 -31.95
N ALA A 8 -2.52 -2.88 -31.09
CA ALA A 8 -2.83 -2.33 -29.77
C ALA A 8 -3.61 -1.01 -29.85
N ALA A 9 -3.28 -0.12 -30.79
CA ALA A 9 -4.04 1.11 -31.03
C ALA A 9 -5.47 0.83 -31.52
N ARG A 10 -5.68 -0.23 -32.32
CA ARG A 10 -7.02 -0.67 -32.75
C ARG A 10 -7.82 -1.30 -31.62
N ILE A 11 -7.20 -2.11 -30.75
CA ILE A 11 -7.83 -2.69 -29.57
C ILE A 11 -8.16 -1.60 -28.55
N GLY A 12 -7.21 -0.69 -28.30
CA GLY A 12 -7.41 0.52 -27.51
C GLY A 12 -8.58 1.32 -28.05
N GLY A 13 -8.59 1.64 -29.35
CA GLY A 13 -9.71 2.32 -30.02
C GLY A 13 -11.05 1.59 -29.91
N ALA A 14 -11.06 0.25 -29.97
CA ALA A 14 -12.27 -0.55 -29.79
C ALA A 14 -12.79 -0.51 -28.35
N LEU A 15 -11.91 -0.57 -27.35
CA LEU A 15 -12.26 -0.40 -25.93
C LEU A 15 -12.68 1.04 -25.62
N CYS A 16 -12.02 2.02 -26.24
CA CYS A 16 -12.39 3.42 -26.17
C CYS A 16 -13.79 3.65 -26.74
N TRP A 17 -14.11 3.01 -27.87
CA TRP A 17 -15.43 3.03 -28.48
C TRP A 17 -16.49 2.37 -27.59
N VAL A 18 -16.17 1.22 -26.99
CA VAL A 18 -17.05 0.53 -26.03
C VAL A 18 -17.34 1.41 -24.81
N ALA A 19 -16.31 2.03 -24.22
CA ALA A 19 -16.45 2.84 -23.04
C ALA A 19 -17.12 4.20 -23.31
N ALA A 20 -16.91 4.80 -24.48
CA ALA A 20 -17.57 6.05 -24.90
C ALA A 20 -19.07 5.88 -25.19
N HIS A 21 -19.53 4.68 -25.58
CA HIS A 21 -20.94 4.41 -25.89
C HIS A 21 -21.76 3.83 -24.72
N GLN A 22 -21.16 3.64 -23.54
CA GLN A 22 -21.86 3.18 -22.33
C GLN A 22 -22.38 4.32 -21.42
N GLY A 23 -22.09 5.59 -21.75
CA GLY A 23 -22.67 6.75 -21.06
C GLY A 23 -24.18 6.94 -21.27
N CYS A 24 -24.78 6.19 -22.19
CA CYS A 24 -26.22 6.06 -22.34
C CYS A 24 -26.58 4.63 -21.93
N THR A 25 -27.44 4.46 -20.91
CA THR A 25 -28.13 3.23 -20.48
C THR A 25 -27.69 1.93 -21.16
N PRO A 26 -27.23 0.89 -20.42
CA PRO A 26 -26.67 -0.31 -21.03
C PRO A 26 -27.65 -0.87 -22.07
N ARG A 27 -27.25 -0.86 -23.35
CA ARG A 27 -28.04 -1.55 -24.37
C ARG A 27 -28.05 -3.04 -24.00
N PRO A 28 -29.23 -3.68 -23.89
CA PRO A 28 -29.31 -5.10 -23.65
C PRO A 28 -28.72 -5.83 -24.85
N GLY A 29 -27.59 -6.52 -24.68
CA GLY A 29 -27.01 -7.36 -25.73
C GLY A 29 -25.49 -7.48 -25.79
N TRP A 30 -24.71 -6.72 -25.00
CA TRP A 30 -23.27 -6.96 -24.87
C TRP A 30 -23.02 -7.94 -23.73
N SER A 31 -22.43 -9.10 -24.02
CA SER A 31 -22.07 -10.07 -22.98
C SER A 31 -20.79 -9.63 -22.27
N SER A 32 -20.73 -9.73 -20.93
CA SER A 32 -19.52 -9.49 -20.13
C SER A 32 -18.29 -10.26 -20.67
N LEU A 33 -18.53 -11.36 -21.39
CA LEU A 33 -17.53 -12.16 -22.10
C LEU A 33 -16.81 -11.42 -23.24
N LEU A 34 -17.50 -10.55 -24.00
CA LEU A 34 -16.88 -9.77 -25.08
C LEU A 34 -16.02 -8.64 -24.49
N GLU A 35 -16.51 -7.98 -23.45
CA GLU A 35 -15.76 -6.97 -22.68
C GLU A 35 -14.48 -7.57 -22.10
N LEU A 36 -14.60 -8.73 -21.43
CA LEU A 36 -13.46 -9.45 -20.87
C LEU A 36 -12.43 -9.83 -21.93
N ARG A 37 -12.86 -10.36 -23.09
CA ARG A 37 -11.94 -10.74 -24.18
C ARG A 37 -11.17 -9.55 -24.72
N LEU A 38 -11.82 -8.39 -24.88
CA LEU A 38 -11.15 -7.17 -25.34
C LEU A 38 -10.13 -6.68 -24.31
N LEU A 39 -10.47 -6.70 -23.02
CA LEU A 39 -9.55 -6.32 -21.95
C LEU A 39 -8.36 -7.28 -21.84
N GLN A 40 -8.58 -8.59 -21.98
CA GLN A 40 -7.50 -9.59 -21.98
C GLN A 40 -6.56 -9.40 -23.17
N LEU A 41 -7.10 -9.16 -24.37
CA LEU A 41 -6.30 -8.84 -25.56
C LEU A 41 -5.44 -7.59 -25.32
N TRP A 42 -6.04 -6.55 -24.73
CA TRP A 42 -5.31 -5.32 -24.45
C TRP A 42 -4.23 -5.49 -23.37
N ARG A 43 -4.52 -6.23 -22.30
CA ARG A 43 -3.55 -6.60 -21.26
C ARG A 43 -2.36 -7.35 -21.86
N GLY A 44 -2.61 -8.25 -22.82
CA GLY A 44 -1.55 -8.94 -23.57
C GLY A 44 -0.69 -7.99 -24.39
N CYS A 45 -1.30 -7.00 -25.06
CA CYS A 45 -0.57 -5.99 -25.85
C CYS A 45 0.25 -5.01 -25.00
N LEU A 46 -0.22 -4.67 -23.79
CA LEU A 46 0.51 -3.82 -22.84
C LEU A 46 1.82 -4.45 -22.35
N GLY A 47 1.95 -5.78 -22.42
CA GLY A 47 3.20 -6.48 -22.11
C GLY A 47 4.25 -6.44 -23.23
N ALA A 48 3.85 -6.13 -24.47
CA ALA A 48 4.70 -6.25 -25.65
C ALA A 48 5.29 -4.90 -26.14
N ALA A 49 4.69 -3.76 -25.81
CA ALA A 49 5.16 -2.47 -26.32
C ALA A 49 4.86 -1.29 -25.38
N GLU A 50 5.92 -0.67 -24.85
CA GLU A 50 5.87 0.63 -24.16
C GLU A 50 5.29 1.74 -25.08
N GLY A 51 5.38 1.58 -26.41
CA GLY A 51 4.80 2.48 -27.41
C GLY A 51 3.26 2.54 -27.47
N CYS A 52 2.56 1.57 -26.86
CA CYS A 52 1.09 1.52 -26.87
C CYS A 52 0.42 2.61 -26.00
N LEU A 53 1.13 3.18 -25.03
CA LEU A 53 0.61 4.21 -24.14
C LEU A 53 0.41 5.55 -24.86
N ALA A 54 1.19 5.80 -25.91
CA ALA A 54 1.08 7.02 -26.72
C ALA A 54 -0.15 7.03 -27.64
N THR A 55 -0.70 5.84 -27.99
CA THR A 55 -1.81 5.67 -28.93
C THR A 55 -3.18 5.52 -28.25
N LEU A 56 -3.20 5.48 -26.91
CA LEU A 56 -4.41 5.47 -26.11
C LEU A 56 -5.17 6.80 -26.25
N SER A 57 -6.41 6.74 -26.71
CA SER A 57 -7.28 7.93 -26.71
C SER A 57 -7.65 8.28 -25.27
N GLU A 58 -7.51 9.56 -24.91
CA GLU A 58 -7.82 10.06 -23.55
C GLU A 58 -9.28 9.75 -23.17
N ASP A 59 -10.21 9.89 -24.12
CA ASP A 59 -11.64 9.63 -23.91
C ASP A 59 -11.95 8.19 -23.51
N GLY A 60 -11.24 7.23 -24.11
CA GLY A 60 -11.53 5.84 -23.82
C GLY A 60 -10.82 5.28 -22.61
N PHE A 61 -9.63 5.78 -22.27
CA PHE A 61 -9.04 5.51 -20.96
C PHE A 61 -9.91 6.13 -19.85
N ALA A 62 -10.41 7.34 -20.06
CA ALA A 62 -11.39 7.96 -19.18
C ALA A 62 -12.68 7.14 -19.05
N GLY A 63 -13.14 6.56 -20.16
CA GLY A 63 -14.27 5.62 -20.16
C GLY A 63 -14.00 4.36 -19.35
N LEU A 64 -12.80 3.77 -19.47
CA LEU A 64 -12.39 2.61 -18.68
C LEU A 64 -12.37 2.92 -17.17
N ILE A 65 -11.83 4.07 -16.77
CA ILE A 65 -11.84 4.52 -15.36
C ILE A 65 -13.27 4.62 -14.83
N ARG A 66 -14.18 5.24 -15.59
CA ARG A 66 -15.60 5.33 -15.22
C ARG A 66 -16.26 3.96 -15.12
N ARG A 67 -15.97 3.05 -16.05
CA ARG A 67 -16.50 1.68 -16.04
C ARG A 67 -16.01 0.91 -14.81
N ALA A 68 -14.73 1.00 -14.48
CA ALA A 68 -14.17 0.40 -13.27
C ALA A 68 -14.83 0.96 -12.00
N ALA A 69 -15.08 2.27 -11.94
CA ALA A 69 -15.78 2.89 -10.82
C ALA A 69 -17.21 2.34 -10.64
N VAL A 70 -17.97 2.19 -11.72
CA VAL A 70 -19.31 1.59 -11.69
C VAL A 70 -19.27 0.15 -11.17
N LEU A 71 -18.35 -0.67 -11.68
CA LEU A 71 -18.21 -2.07 -11.24
C LEU A 71 -17.81 -2.18 -9.76
N LEU A 72 -16.96 -1.28 -9.28
CA LEU A 72 -16.62 -1.20 -7.84
C LEU A 72 -17.84 -0.84 -6.99
N GLU A 73 -18.64 0.13 -7.44
CA GLU A 73 -19.85 0.55 -6.72
C GLU A 73 -20.92 -0.55 -6.68
N GLU A 74 -21.16 -1.22 -7.82
CA GLU A 74 -22.08 -2.36 -7.93
C GLU A 74 -21.63 -3.52 -7.02
N GLY A 75 -20.35 -3.86 -7.04
CA GLY A 75 -19.78 -4.90 -6.18
C GLY A 75 -19.91 -4.57 -4.68
N ALA A 76 -19.60 -3.34 -4.29
CA ALA A 76 -19.74 -2.89 -2.92
C ALA A 76 -21.20 -2.84 -2.46
N ALA A 77 -22.13 -2.45 -3.32
CA ALA A 77 -23.56 -2.45 -3.03
C ALA A 77 -24.10 -3.88 -2.83
N SER A 78 -23.68 -4.81 -3.69
CA SER A 78 -24.04 -6.23 -3.58
C SER A 78 -23.55 -6.83 -2.26
N SER A 79 -22.28 -6.59 -1.88
CA SER A 79 -21.71 -7.06 -0.62
C SER A 79 -22.43 -6.49 0.61
N ARG A 80 -22.78 -5.19 0.61
CA ARG A 80 -23.57 -4.58 1.69
C ARG A 80 -24.95 -5.20 1.81
N ALA A 81 -25.63 -5.45 0.70
CA ALA A 81 -26.94 -6.07 0.70
C ALA A 81 -26.91 -7.51 1.24
N GLU A 82 -25.84 -8.26 0.94
CA GLU A 82 -25.63 -9.60 1.47
C GLU A 82 -25.35 -9.60 2.98
N ALA A 83 -24.47 -8.70 3.45
CA ALA A 83 -24.19 -8.53 4.87
C ALA A 83 -25.46 -8.20 5.68
N GLN A 84 -26.29 -7.27 5.18
CA GLN A 84 -27.57 -6.92 5.80
C GLN A 84 -28.55 -8.10 5.85
N ARG A 85 -28.60 -8.94 4.80
CA ARG A 85 -29.43 -10.15 4.80
C ARG A 85 -28.97 -11.17 5.84
N GLU A 86 -27.66 -11.33 5.99
CA GLU A 86 -27.10 -12.26 6.97
C GLU A 86 -27.31 -11.78 8.41
N GLU A 87 -27.22 -10.47 8.64
CA GLU A 87 -27.56 -9.86 9.94
C GLU A 87 -29.05 -10.01 10.27
N ALA A 88 -29.94 -9.79 9.28
CA ALA A 88 -31.38 -10.02 9.44
C ALA A 88 -31.70 -11.50 9.78
N ARG A 89 -31.00 -12.46 9.17
CA ARG A 89 -31.12 -13.89 9.50
C ARG A 89 -30.69 -14.22 10.93
N ARG A 90 -29.66 -13.53 11.44
CA ARG A 90 -29.20 -13.69 12.84
C ARG A 90 -30.15 -13.04 13.85
N GLY A 91 -30.78 -11.93 13.47
CA GLY A 91 -31.76 -11.22 14.31
C GLY A 91 -33.06 -12.00 14.53
N ASP A 92 -33.52 -12.78 13.54
CA ASP A 92 -34.80 -13.51 13.60
C ASP A 92 -34.71 -14.86 14.34
N GLY A 93 -33.51 -15.33 14.68
CA GLY A 93 -33.26 -16.58 15.41
C GLY A 93 -33.28 -16.49 16.94
N GLY A 94 -33.52 -15.30 17.50
CA GLY A 94 -33.38 -15.00 18.94
C GLY A 94 -34.56 -15.38 19.85
N GLY A 95 -35.42 -16.31 19.44
CA GLY A 95 -36.69 -16.56 20.14
C GLY A 95 -37.22 -17.99 20.14
N ALA A 96 -36.44 -19.00 20.53
CA ALA A 96 -36.99 -20.26 21.05
C ALA A 96 -35.96 -21.09 21.86
N ALA A 97 -36.20 -21.11 23.17
CA ALA A 97 -35.89 -22.06 24.24
C ALA A 97 -34.82 -23.17 24.12
N ALA A 98 -34.09 -23.28 25.25
CA ALA A 98 -33.23 -24.36 25.71
C ALA A 98 -33.81 -25.79 25.64
N SER A 99 -32.91 -26.77 25.46
CA SER A 99 -32.65 -27.91 26.37
C SER A 99 -32.30 -29.19 25.61
N ASN A 100 -31.02 -29.60 25.62
CA ASN A 100 -30.57 -30.88 26.18
C ASN A 100 -29.12 -31.15 25.76
N ALA A 101 -28.26 -31.20 26.76
CA ALA A 101 -26.90 -31.71 26.65
C ALA A 101 -26.91 -33.25 26.71
N SER A 102 -26.14 -33.90 25.84
CA SER A 102 -25.39 -35.14 26.12
C SER A 102 -24.41 -35.46 24.98
N PRO A 103 -23.33 -36.22 25.23
CA PRO A 103 -21.99 -35.84 24.77
C PRO A 103 -21.38 -36.73 23.66
N LEU A 104 -20.35 -36.17 23.03
CA LEU A 104 -19.17 -36.81 22.43
C LEU A 104 -19.39 -38.05 21.52
N LYS A 105 -19.24 -37.84 20.22
CA LYS A 105 -18.57 -38.80 19.32
C LYS A 105 -17.65 -38.06 18.36
N GLN A 106 -16.34 -38.28 18.54
CA GLN A 106 -15.36 -38.06 17.47
C GLN A 106 -15.66 -39.01 16.30
N PRO A 107 -15.22 -38.67 15.08
CA PRO A 107 -14.69 -39.71 14.22
C PRO A 107 -13.27 -39.39 13.73
N SER A 108 -12.48 -40.44 13.83
CA SER A 108 -11.15 -40.69 13.29
C SER A 108 -11.11 -40.72 11.75
N SER A 109 -9.93 -40.35 11.22
CA SER A 109 -9.23 -41.01 10.10
C SER A 109 -9.89 -41.07 8.70
N ALA A 110 -9.32 -40.29 7.78
CA ALA A 110 -8.85 -40.64 6.42
C ALA A 110 -9.72 -41.48 5.47
N LYS A 111 -10.19 -40.85 4.38
CA LYS A 111 -9.98 -41.23 2.95
C LYS A 111 -11.01 -40.56 2.05
N GLY A 112 -10.56 -40.07 0.88
CA GLY A 112 -11.43 -39.91 -0.29
C GLY A 112 -11.22 -38.64 -1.10
N CYS A 113 -10.09 -38.50 -1.79
CA CYS A 113 -10.07 -37.73 -3.03
C CYS A 113 -10.91 -38.49 -4.06
N GLY A 114 -12.11 -37.98 -4.36
CA GLY A 114 -13.01 -38.48 -5.39
C GLY A 114 -13.86 -37.31 -5.89
N GLY A 115 -13.74 -37.02 -7.18
CA GLY A 115 -14.18 -35.77 -7.79
C GLY A 115 -15.70 -35.52 -7.76
N GLY A 116 -16.03 -34.22 -7.70
CA GLY A 116 -17.33 -33.68 -8.06
C GLY A 116 -17.10 -32.49 -8.99
N GLY A 117 -17.37 -32.68 -10.28
CA GLY A 117 -17.44 -31.59 -11.25
C GLY A 117 -18.62 -30.68 -10.92
N GLY A 118 -18.35 -29.58 -10.23
CA GLY A 118 -19.24 -28.43 -10.11
C GLY A 118 -18.93 -27.46 -11.24
N ALA A 119 -19.91 -27.17 -12.08
CA ALA A 119 -19.82 -26.15 -13.12
C ALA A 119 -19.38 -24.81 -12.51
N ALA A 120 -18.24 -24.30 -12.97
CA ALA A 120 -17.76 -22.98 -12.63
C ALA A 120 -18.77 -21.94 -13.15
N SER A 121 -19.58 -21.37 -12.27
CA SER A 121 -20.21 -20.08 -12.53
C SER A 121 -19.09 -19.04 -12.55
N SER A 122 -18.48 -18.83 -13.71
CA SER A 122 -17.50 -17.77 -13.93
C SER A 122 -18.11 -16.44 -13.48
N ASN A 123 -17.51 -15.81 -12.47
CA ASN A 123 -17.89 -14.48 -12.01
C ASN A 123 -17.39 -13.45 -13.03
N THR A 124 -18.01 -13.42 -14.20
CA THR A 124 -17.53 -12.66 -15.36
C THR A 124 -17.34 -11.17 -15.05
N ASP A 125 -18.17 -10.60 -14.19
CA ASP A 125 -18.07 -9.18 -13.83
C ASP A 125 -16.89 -8.93 -12.89
N GLY A 126 -16.56 -9.89 -12.01
CA GLY A 126 -15.36 -9.88 -11.19
C GLY A 126 -14.08 -9.99 -12.03
N ASP A 127 -14.10 -10.79 -13.10
CA ASP A 127 -12.97 -10.92 -14.02
C ASP A 127 -12.79 -9.65 -14.88
N VAL A 128 -13.89 -9.02 -15.31
CA VAL A 128 -13.88 -7.73 -16.02
C VAL A 128 -13.30 -6.63 -15.11
N LEU A 129 -13.73 -6.58 -13.84
CA LEU A 129 -13.20 -5.62 -12.87
C LEU A 129 -11.70 -5.81 -12.65
N GLU A 130 -11.23 -7.03 -12.42
CA GLU A 130 -9.80 -7.34 -12.27
C GLU A 130 -8.99 -6.83 -13.48
N ALA A 131 -9.43 -7.17 -14.69
CA ALA A 131 -8.76 -6.77 -15.91
C ALA A 131 -8.74 -5.24 -16.10
N ALA A 132 -9.86 -4.57 -15.83
CA ALA A 132 -9.96 -3.11 -15.92
C ALA A 132 -9.01 -2.42 -14.93
N LEU A 133 -9.03 -2.82 -13.65
CA LEU A 133 -8.16 -2.26 -12.61
C LEU A 133 -6.68 -2.47 -12.95
N ALA A 134 -6.31 -3.68 -13.39
CA ALA A 134 -4.94 -4.02 -13.75
C ALA A 134 -4.43 -3.18 -14.93
N ILE A 135 -5.27 -2.93 -15.93
CA ILE A 135 -4.91 -2.07 -17.06
C ILE A 135 -4.73 -0.62 -16.62
N ILE A 136 -5.67 -0.08 -15.83
CA ILE A 136 -5.57 1.30 -15.33
C ILE A 136 -4.30 1.46 -14.51
N ALA A 137 -4.03 0.53 -13.59
CA ALA A 137 -2.81 0.52 -12.77
C ALA A 137 -1.56 0.55 -13.65
N ARG A 138 -1.47 -0.33 -14.65
CA ARG A 138 -0.31 -0.43 -15.54
C ARG A 138 -0.07 0.85 -16.36
N VAL A 139 -1.13 1.50 -16.82
CA VAL A 139 -1.06 2.76 -17.58
C VAL A 139 -0.63 3.93 -16.68
N LEU A 140 -1.04 3.93 -15.41
CA LEU A 140 -0.63 4.94 -14.45
C LEU A 140 0.80 4.71 -13.94
N ASP A 141 1.24 3.46 -13.85
CA ASP A 141 2.56 3.04 -13.35
C ASP A 141 3.68 3.11 -14.41
N SER A 142 3.32 3.28 -15.69
CA SER A 142 4.32 3.35 -16.77
C SER A 142 5.28 4.53 -16.60
N ALA A 143 6.59 4.26 -16.67
CA ALA A 143 7.66 5.24 -16.51
C ALA A 143 7.45 6.45 -17.45
N CYS A 144 7.45 7.65 -16.88
CA CYS A 144 7.09 8.87 -17.60
C CYS A 144 8.33 9.71 -17.91
N PRO A 145 8.75 9.83 -19.19
CA PRO A 145 9.56 10.98 -19.62
C PRO A 145 8.69 12.25 -19.62
N GLU A 146 9.32 13.40 -19.40
CA GLU A 146 8.73 14.67 -18.98
C GLU A 146 7.52 15.22 -19.79
N GLY A 147 6.74 16.08 -19.13
CA GLY A 147 5.82 17.04 -19.77
C GLY A 147 4.42 16.51 -20.09
N ALA A 148 4.24 15.92 -21.26
CA ALA A 148 2.90 15.62 -21.80
C ALA A 148 2.21 14.45 -21.09
N LEU A 149 2.92 13.37 -20.80
CA LEU A 149 2.37 12.23 -20.06
C LEU A 149 2.09 12.57 -18.58
N ARG A 150 2.93 13.38 -17.93
CA ARG A 150 2.70 13.81 -16.54
C ARG A 150 1.39 14.61 -16.40
N ARG A 151 1.06 15.45 -17.38
CA ARG A 151 -0.25 16.12 -17.45
C ARG A 151 -1.41 15.13 -17.61
N ARG A 152 -1.23 14.11 -18.46
CA ARG A 152 -2.24 13.05 -18.63
C ARG A 152 -2.46 12.24 -17.35
N HIS A 153 -1.39 11.86 -16.65
CA HIS A 153 -1.50 11.20 -15.34
C HIS A 153 -2.27 12.06 -14.34
N GLY A 154 -1.99 13.37 -14.27
CA GLY A 154 -2.77 14.28 -13.42
C GLY A 154 -4.27 14.29 -13.75
N ILE A 155 -4.64 14.31 -15.04
CA ILE A 155 -6.04 14.25 -15.49
C ILE A 155 -6.68 12.92 -15.08
N PHE A 156 -5.99 11.80 -15.29
CA PHE A 156 -6.50 10.48 -14.95
C PHE A 156 -6.62 10.25 -13.44
N THR A 157 -5.68 10.78 -12.64
CA THR A 157 -5.77 10.80 -11.18
C THR A 157 -7.00 11.60 -10.74
N SER A 158 -7.18 12.82 -11.26
CA SER A 158 -8.36 13.63 -10.97
C SER A 158 -9.66 12.91 -11.38
N LEU A 159 -9.66 12.25 -12.53
CA LEU A 159 -10.82 11.50 -12.99
C LEU A 159 -11.13 10.33 -12.06
N ALA A 160 -10.13 9.52 -11.71
CA ALA A 160 -10.30 8.38 -10.80
C ALA A 160 -10.84 8.81 -9.43
N VAL A 161 -10.35 9.93 -8.90
CA VAL A 161 -10.87 10.54 -7.67
C VAL A 161 -12.33 10.97 -7.87
N SER A 162 -12.62 11.78 -8.89
CA SER A 162 -13.97 12.31 -9.13
C SER A 162 -15.02 11.26 -9.49
N SER A 163 -14.61 10.14 -10.09
CA SER A 163 -15.50 9.02 -10.39
C SER A 163 -15.69 8.08 -9.20
N GLY A 164 -15.05 8.34 -8.06
CA GLY A 164 -15.22 7.54 -6.84
C GLY A 164 -14.45 6.23 -6.83
N VAL A 165 -13.37 6.09 -7.62
CA VAL A 165 -12.54 4.87 -7.62
C VAL A 165 -11.97 4.59 -6.24
N VAL A 166 -11.45 5.61 -5.53
CA VAL A 166 -10.85 5.43 -4.19
C VAL A 166 -11.87 4.88 -3.19
N LYS A 167 -13.09 5.43 -3.21
CA LYS A 167 -14.23 4.92 -2.41
C LYS A 167 -14.65 3.51 -2.83
N GLY A 168 -14.68 3.25 -4.13
CA GLY A 168 -14.98 1.93 -4.67
C GLY A 168 -13.97 0.87 -4.20
N LEU A 169 -12.68 1.20 -4.20
CA LEU A 169 -11.61 0.34 -3.70
C LEU A 169 -11.75 0.05 -2.20
N HIS A 170 -12.09 1.06 -1.40
CA HIS A 170 -12.43 0.85 0.01
C HIS A 170 -13.56 -0.17 0.17
N GLY A 171 -14.64 -0.01 -0.60
CA GLY A 171 -15.76 -0.96 -0.61
C GLY A 171 -15.33 -2.39 -1.01
N LEU A 172 -14.45 -2.52 -1.99
CA LEU A 172 -13.90 -3.81 -2.43
C LEU A 172 -13.05 -4.49 -1.34
N PHE A 173 -12.17 -3.73 -0.67
CA PHE A 173 -11.32 -4.26 0.40
C PHE A 173 -12.15 -4.67 1.63
N ALA A 174 -13.14 -3.86 2.00
CA ALA A 174 -14.08 -4.19 3.07
C ALA A 174 -14.94 -5.43 2.73
N ALA A 175 -15.36 -5.59 1.47
CA ALA A 175 -16.12 -6.76 1.04
C ALA A 175 -15.30 -8.05 1.14
N PHE A 176 -14.01 -8.01 0.77
CA PHE A 176 -13.10 -9.14 0.98
C PHE A 176 -13.03 -9.52 2.46
N ASP A 177 -13.02 -8.53 3.34
CA ASP A 177 -12.92 -8.79 4.76
C ASP A 177 -14.12 -9.54 5.36
N LEU A 178 -15.29 -9.41 4.73
CA LEU A 178 -16.51 -10.12 5.09
C LEU A 178 -16.61 -11.52 4.47
N ALA A 179 -16.07 -11.70 3.25
CA ALA A 179 -16.36 -12.87 2.41
C ALA A 179 -15.38 -14.05 2.55
N ASN A 180 -14.15 -13.84 3.07
CA ASN A 180 -13.12 -14.89 3.10
C ASN A 180 -12.71 -15.32 4.53
N PRO A 181 -13.54 -16.12 5.23
CA PRO A 181 -13.24 -16.58 6.59
C PRO A 181 -12.19 -17.69 6.67
N THR A 182 -11.81 -18.34 5.55
CA THR A 182 -10.98 -19.56 5.54
C THR A 182 -9.50 -19.32 5.22
N GLY A 183 -9.06 -18.07 5.08
CA GLY A 183 -7.64 -17.73 4.93
C GLY A 183 -7.03 -18.07 3.56
N GLY A 184 -7.86 -18.17 2.51
CA GLY A 184 -7.37 -18.37 1.15
C GLY A 184 -6.56 -17.19 0.62
N ALA A 185 -5.95 -17.36 -0.56
CA ALA A 185 -5.25 -16.29 -1.28
C ALA A 185 -6.12 -15.02 -1.37
N VAL A 186 -5.48 -13.86 -1.33
CA VAL A 186 -6.15 -12.58 -1.58
C VAL A 186 -6.66 -12.58 -3.03
N PRO A 187 -7.93 -12.25 -3.31
CA PRO A 187 -8.48 -12.29 -4.66
C PRO A 187 -7.78 -11.34 -5.64
N ALA A 188 -7.73 -11.74 -6.91
CA ALA A 188 -7.05 -10.96 -7.95
C ALA A 188 -7.64 -9.54 -8.13
N GLN A 189 -8.94 -9.34 -7.87
CA GLN A 189 -9.57 -8.02 -7.88
C GLN A 189 -8.98 -7.09 -6.80
N VAL A 190 -8.72 -7.64 -5.61
CA VAL A 190 -8.13 -6.89 -4.49
C VAL A 190 -6.68 -6.56 -4.82
N GLU A 191 -5.90 -7.50 -5.36
CA GLU A 191 -4.53 -7.23 -5.82
C GLU A 191 -4.49 -6.16 -6.92
N ALA A 192 -5.36 -6.24 -7.92
CA ALA A 192 -5.45 -5.24 -8.98
C ALA A 192 -5.89 -3.86 -8.44
N GLY A 193 -6.77 -3.84 -7.44
CA GLY A 193 -7.17 -2.63 -6.73
C GLY A 193 -6.03 -2.00 -5.94
N LEU A 194 -5.22 -2.81 -5.25
CA LEU A 194 -4.01 -2.36 -4.57
C LEU A 194 -2.97 -1.80 -5.55
N ALA A 195 -2.74 -2.49 -6.67
CA ALA A 195 -1.85 -2.01 -7.73
C ALA A 195 -2.32 -0.67 -8.30
N LEU A 196 -3.63 -0.50 -8.51
CA LEU A 196 -4.19 0.78 -8.96
C LEU A 196 -3.98 1.88 -7.92
N LEU A 197 -4.24 1.61 -6.64
CA LEU A 197 -4.05 2.59 -5.59
C LEU A 197 -2.57 2.97 -5.40
N GLN A 198 -1.67 2.01 -5.54
CA GLN A 198 -0.23 2.24 -5.55
C GLN A 198 0.17 3.15 -6.73
N ALA A 199 -0.34 2.88 -7.94
CA ALA A 199 -0.05 3.70 -9.11
C ALA A 199 -0.62 5.13 -8.99
N LEU A 200 -1.85 5.26 -8.47
CA LEU A 200 -2.48 6.55 -8.18
C LEU A 200 -1.69 7.36 -7.15
N THR A 201 -1.02 6.72 -6.19
CA THR A 201 -0.23 7.44 -5.18
C THR A 201 1.23 7.64 -5.60
N GLY A 202 1.78 6.77 -6.46
CA GLY A 202 3.20 6.76 -6.84
C GLY A 202 3.59 7.64 -8.03
N HIS A 203 2.62 8.18 -8.78
CA HIS A 203 2.90 9.02 -9.96
C HIS A 203 3.57 10.37 -9.63
N VAL A 204 3.53 10.80 -8.36
CA VAL A 204 4.20 12.01 -7.89
C VAL A 204 5.55 11.60 -7.31
N PRO A 205 6.68 12.01 -7.91
CA PRO A 205 7.99 11.70 -7.34
C PRO A 205 8.13 12.37 -5.97
N PRO A 206 8.88 11.75 -5.03
CA PRO A 206 9.24 12.39 -3.78
C PRO A 206 9.85 13.78 -4.04
N GLN A 207 9.58 14.71 -3.12
CA GLN A 207 10.17 16.03 -3.13
C GLN A 207 10.89 16.22 -1.80
N PRO A 208 11.95 17.04 -1.76
CA PRO A 208 12.62 17.38 -0.51
C PRO A 208 11.62 17.85 0.53
N MET A 209 11.68 17.24 1.72
CA MET A 209 10.84 17.58 2.84
C MET A 209 11.23 18.98 3.34
N ARG A 210 10.21 19.81 3.58
CA ARG A 210 10.37 21.20 4.01
C ARG A 210 9.77 21.39 5.39
N TRP A 211 10.37 22.28 6.18
CA TRP A 211 9.82 22.74 7.45
C TRP A 211 9.17 24.13 7.32
N PRO A 212 7.98 24.38 7.89
CA PRO A 212 7.09 23.42 8.53
C PRO A 212 6.52 22.39 7.54
N LEU A 213 6.17 21.19 8.03
CA LEU A 213 5.67 20.08 7.21
C LEU A 213 4.34 20.41 6.46
N CYS A 214 3.65 21.48 6.84
CA CYS A 214 2.44 21.96 6.20
C CYS A 214 2.73 22.56 4.82
N ASN A 215 2.61 21.79 3.74
CA ASN A 215 2.81 22.32 2.39
C ASN A 215 1.75 21.87 1.38
N SER A 216 0.48 22.00 1.77
CA SER A 216 -0.66 21.80 0.86
C SER A 216 -0.67 22.81 -0.31
N ALA A 217 -0.19 24.04 -0.08
CA ALA A 217 -0.26 25.12 -1.08
C ALA A 217 0.71 24.97 -2.27
N ALA A 218 1.79 24.20 -2.13
CA ALA A 218 2.76 23.98 -3.21
C ALA A 218 2.37 22.83 -4.15
N ARG A 219 1.32 22.07 -3.83
CA ARG A 219 0.94 20.85 -4.56
C ARG A 219 -0.24 21.15 -5.48
N GLY A 220 -0.16 20.70 -6.73
CA GLY A 220 -1.21 20.96 -7.73
C GLY A 220 -2.56 20.36 -7.31
N ASP A 221 -3.66 20.96 -7.79
CA ASP A 221 -5.05 20.64 -7.38
C ASP A 221 -5.38 19.13 -7.41
N ASN A 222 -4.86 18.40 -8.39
CA ASN A 222 -5.09 16.95 -8.54
C ASN A 222 -4.52 16.14 -7.35
N VAL A 223 -3.36 16.53 -6.84
CA VAL A 223 -2.71 15.88 -5.69
C VAL A 223 -3.53 16.16 -4.43
N GLN A 224 -3.96 17.40 -4.26
CA GLN A 224 -4.80 17.78 -3.12
C GLN A 224 -6.14 17.02 -3.12
N ALA A 225 -6.78 16.89 -4.29
CA ALA A 225 -8.01 16.12 -4.44
C ALA A 225 -7.79 14.64 -4.07
N LEU A 226 -6.67 14.04 -4.48
CA LEU A 226 -6.33 12.66 -4.11
C LEU A 226 -6.09 12.52 -2.60
N VAL A 227 -5.35 13.44 -1.97
CA VAL A 227 -5.12 13.44 -0.52
C VAL A 227 -6.45 13.56 0.26
N VAL A 228 -7.36 14.43 -0.19
CA VAL A 228 -8.69 14.57 0.40
C VAL A 228 -9.47 13.25 0.29
N ALA A 229 -9.52 12.65 -0.90
CA ALA A 229 -10.21 11.37 -1.11
C ALA A 229 -9.61 10.24 -0.25
N LEU A 230 -8.27 10.18 -0.15
CA LEU A 230 -7.59 9.23 0.73
C LEU A 230 -7.97 9.45 2.20
N LYS A 231 -8.11 10.69 2.66
CA LYS A 231 -8.52 10.98 4.04
C LYS A 231 -9.97 10.60 4.31
N GLU A 232 -10.88 10.97 3.42
CA GLU A 232 -12.30 10.65 3.52
C GLU A 232 -12.53 9.14 3.56
N GLU A 233 -11.79 8.41 2.72
CA GLU A 233 -11.89 6.95 2.62
C GLU A 233 -10.89 6.21 3.51
N ARG A 234 -10.29 6.87 4.52
CA ARG A 234 -9.37 6.26 5.50
C ARG A 234 -8.26 5.42 4.86
N LEU A 235 -7.56 6.00 3.88
CA LEU A 235 -6.56 5.35 3.04
C LEU A 235 -7.10 4.11 2.32
N ALA A 236 -8.34 4.21 1.83
CA ALA A 236 -9.11 3.11 1.25
C ALA A 236 -9.28 1.89 2.17
N GLY A 237 -9.10 2.02 3.48
CA GLY A 237 -9.15 0.89 4.42
C GLY A 237 -7.94 -0.05 4.35
N LEU A 238 -6.79 0.39 3.80
CA LEU A 238 -5.58 -0.44 3.67
C LEU A 238 -5.10 -1.04 5.00
N THR A 239 -5.07 -0.22 6.06
CA THR A 239 -4.62 -0.66 7.39
C THR A 239 -5.55 -1.72 7.96
N SER A 240 -6.87 -1.55 7.77
CA SER A 240 -7.88 -2.51 8.20
C SER A 240 -7.79 -3.82 7.41
N LEU A 241 -7.62 -3.74 6.08
CA LEU A 241 -7.41 -4.91 5.21
C LEU A 241 -6.24 -5.77 5.70
N LEU A 242 -5.07 -5.15 5.90
CA LEU A 242 -3.88 -5.87 6.36
C LEU A 242 -4.05 -6.40 7.78
N THR A 243 -4.59 -5.59 8.69
CA THR A 243 -4.83 -6.01 10.08
C THR A 243 -5.78 -7.20 10.14
N ASN A 244 -6.82 -7.21 9.32
CA ASN A 244 -7.76 -8.33 9.22
C ASN A 244 -7.10 -9.60 8.68
N ILE A 245 -6.24 -9.51 7.66
CA ILE A 245 -5.45 -10.65 7.18
C ILE A 245 -4.56 -11.21 8.30
N LEU A 246 -3.88 -10.33 9.05
CA LEU A 246 -3.01 -10.72 10.17
C LEU A 246 -3.78 -11.33 11.35
N LEU A 247 -4.94 -10.76 11.70
CA LEU A 247 -5.80 -11.29 12.75
C LEU A 247 -6.32 -12.68 12.40
N ARG A 248 -6.64 -12.95 11.13
CA ARG A 248 -7.03 -14.28 10.67
C ARG A 248 -5.90 -15.28 10.82
N ALA A 249 -4.68 -14.92 10.40
CA ALA A 249 -3.50 -15.76 10.57
C ALA A 249 -3.22 -16.07 12.05
N SER A 250 -3.38 -15.07 12.93
CA SER A 250 -3.17 -15.18 14.38
C SER A 250 -4.20 -16.06 15.10
N ARG A 251 -5.38 -16.28 14.51
CA ARG A 251 -6.42 -17.17 15.07
C ARG A 251 -6.12 -18.66 14.83
N SER A 252 -5.17 -18.96 13.95
CA SER A 252 -4.76 -20.32 13.60
C SER A 252 -3.61 -20.86 14.47
N GLY A 253 -2.99 -20.02 15.31
CA GLY A 253 -1.87 -20.39 16.19
C GLY A 253 -1.16 -19.16 16.79
N SER A 254 -0.40 -19.35 17.87
CA SER A 254 0.18 -18.28 18.70
C SER A 254 1.01 -17.26 17.90
N ILE A 255 0.73 -15.97 18.13
CA ILE A 255 1.42 -14.78 17.58
C ILE A 255 2.94 -14.80 17.81
N ALA A 256 3.41 -15.57 18.81
CA ALA A 256 4.84 -15.68 19.13
C ALA A 256 5.64 -16.44 18.06
N MET A 257 5.00 -17.24 17.22
CA MET A 257 5.58 -17.96 16.09
C MET A 257 4.45 -18.15 15.08
N ALA A 258 4.00 -17.07 14.45
CA ALA A 258 3.04 -17.18 13.36
C ALA A 258 3.73 -17.91 12.20
N ASP A 259 3.59 -19.23 12.18
CA ASP A 259 4.05 -20.05 11.08
C ASP A 259 3.50 -19.46 9.79
N ALA A 260 4.37 -19.26 8.79
CA ALA A 260 4.02 -18.83 7.44
C ALA A 260 2.88 -19.67 6.81
N VAL A 261 2.59 -20.84 7.38
CA VAL A 261 1.49 -21.76 7.05
C VAL A 261 0.10 -21.11 7.17
N ALA A 262 -0.08 -20.05 7.97
CA ALA A 262 -1.38 -19.42 8.18
C ALA A 262 -1.64 -18.17 7.32
N LEU A 263 -0.61 -17.61 6.66
CA LEU A 263 -0.76 -16.43 5.81
C LEU A 263 -1.13 -16.81 4.37
N PRO A 264 -1.91 -15.98 3.65
CA PRO A 264 -2.15 -16.17 2.23
C PRO A 264 -0.84 -16.29 1.43
N CYS A 265 -0.81 -17.14 0.40
CA CYS A 265 0.41 -17.35 -0.39
C CYS A 265 0.90 -16.10 -1.13
N ASN A 266 0.01 -15.14 -1.40
CA ASN A 266 0.30 -13.84 -2.00
C ASN A 266 0.43 -12.70 -0.96
N PHE A 267 0.52 -13.01 0.34
CA PHE A 267 0.56 -12.02 1.41
C PHE A 267 1.72 -11.01 1.27
N LEU A 268 2.93 -11.49 0.97
CA LEU A 268 4.10 -10.60 0.83
C LEU A 268 3.88 -9.53 -0.24
N SER A 269 3.37 -9.93 -1.41
CA SER A 269 3.03 -9.01 -2.51
C SER A 269 1.99 -7.98 -2.07
N VAL A 270 0.92 -8.43 -1.42
CA VAL A 270 -0.17 -7.58 -0.93
C VAL A 270 0.31 -6.59 0.13
N ALA A 271 1.08 -7.05 1.11
CA ALA A 271 1.65 -6.22 2.16
C ALA A 271 2.61 -5.17 1.57
N LEU A 272 3.44 -5.57 0.61
CA LEU A 272 4.39 -4.67 -0.05
C LEU A 272 3.67 -3.57 -0.84
N MET A 273 2.66 -3.91 -1.64
CA MET A 273 1.87 -2.91 -2.37
C MET A 273 1.15 -1.94 -1.44
N ALA A 274 0.58 -2.45 -0.36
CA ALA A 274 -0.10 -1.64 0.63
C ALA A 274 0.87 -0.69 1.36
N PHE A 275 2.04 -1.16 1.79
CA PHE A 275 3.05 -0.30 2.43
C PHE A 275 3.64 0.73 1.46
N ARG A 276 3.93 0.35 0.21
CA ARG A 276 4.33 1.30 -0.82
C ARG A 276 3.29 2.41 -0.99
N THR A 277 2.01 2.05 -0.99
CA THR A 277 0.89 2.99 -1.07
C THR A 277 0.81 3.91 0.16
N LEU A 278 1.00 3.38 1.37
CA LEU A 278 1.03 4.17 2.61
C LEU A 278 2.20 5.17 2.61
N CYS A 279 3.40 4.72 2.24
CA CYS A 279 4.57 5.59 2.09
C CYS A 279 4.33 6.65 1.01
N ASN A 280 3.78 6.27 -0.15
CA ASN A 280 3.44 7.22 -1.21
C ASN A 280 2.45 8.28 -0.72
N ALA A 281 1.41 7.89 0.01
CA ALA A 281 0.45 8.84 0.60
C ALA A 281 1.13 9.82 1.56
N LEU A 282 2.08 9.36 2.39
CA LEU A 282 2.89 10.24 3.24
C LEU A 282 3.75 11.21 2.41
N PHE A 283 4.30 10.77 1.28
CA PHE A 283 4.98 11.69 0.35
C PHE A 283 4.03 12.67 -0.34
N LEU A 284 2.73 12.35 -0.47
CA LEU A 284 1.72 13.27 -1.01
C LEU A 284 1.34 14.40 -0.05
N ASP A 285 1.24 14.12 1.26
CA ASP A 285 1.05 15.13 2.30
C ASP A 285 1.33 14.51 3.67
N VAL A 286 2.57 14.67 4.16
CA VAL A 286 3.03 14.01 5.38
C VAL A 286 2.21 14.44 6.60
N GLU A 287 1.91 15.73 6.73
CA GLU A 287 1.15 16.24 7.87
C GLU A 287 -0.30 15.74 7.85
N ALA A 288 -0.96 15.83 6.69
CA ALA A 288 -2.36 15.45 6.58
C ALA A 288 -2.55 13.93 6.77
N ILE A 289 -1.63 13.11 6.27
CA ILE A 289 -1.68 11.65 6.40
C ILE A 289 -1.22 11.20 7.79
N GLN A 290 -0.16 11.76 8.38
CA GLN A 290 0.19 11.52 9.79
C GLN A 290 -0.97 11.89 10.72
N GLY A 291 -1.64 13.01 10.45
CA GLY A 291 -2.80 13.47 11.21
C GLY A 291 -3.99 12.49 11.15
N LEU A 292 -4.21 11.85 9.99
CA LEU A 292 -5.20 10.78 9.82
C LEU A 292 -4.80 9.51 10.59
N LEU A 293 -3.57 9.04 10.40
CA LEU A 293 -3.06 7.81 11.03
C LEU A 293 -3.00 7.90 12.57
N ARG A 294 -3.01 9.12 13.12
CA ARG A 294 -3.11 9.39 14.56
C ARG A 294 -4.51 9.15 15.14
N ALA A 295 -5.53 8.96 14.31
CA ALA A 295 -6.86 8.60 14.81
C ALA A 295 -6.76 7.35 15.70
N PRO A 296 -7.42 7.29 16.88
CA PRO A 296 -7.17 6.24 17.88
C PRO A 296 -7.29 4.81 17.33
N ASP A 297 -8.22 4.57 16.41
CA ASP A 297 -8.44 3.30 15.75
C ASP A 297 -7.33 2.97 14.74
N LEU A 298 -7.00 3.90 13.83
CA LEU A 298 -5.92 3.69 12.85
C LEU A 298 -4.55 3.58 13.50
N CYS A 299 -4.30 4.35 14.56
CA CYS A 299 -3.04 4.31 15.28
C CYS A 299 -2.80 2.94 15.92
N MET A 300 -3.86 2.32 16.44
CA MET A 300 -3.81 0.95 16.96
C MET A 300 -3.55 -0.08 15.85
N GLU A 301 -4.22 0.05 14.69
CA GLU A 301 -3.95 -0.79 13.52
C GLU A 301 -2.50 -0.66 13.06
N VAL A 302 -1.98 0.57 12.91
CA VAL A 302 -0.59 0.86 12.55
C VAL A 302 0.38 0.23 13.54
N TYR A 303 0.14 0.40 14.84
CA TYR A 303 0.96 -0.20 15.89
C TYR A 303 1.05 -1.72 15.72
N HIS A 304 -0.08 -2.41 15.58
CA HIS A 304 -0.10 -3.86 15.44
C HIS A 304 0.52 -4.33 14.13
N LEU A 305 0.24 -3.62 13.03
CA LEU A 305 0.73 -3.93 11.70
C LEU A 305 2.26 -3.81 11.62
N VAL A 306 2.82 -2.67 12.03
CA VAL A 306 4.28 -2.43 12.05
C VAL A 306 4.96 -3.42 13.01
N SER A 307 4.41 -3.59 14.21
CA SER A 307 4.94 -4.52 15.21
C SER A 307 5.00 -5.95 14.69
N TYR A 308 3.96 -6.40 13.98
CA TYR A 308 3.92 -7.75 13.41
C TYR A 308 4.91 -7.87 12.25
N LEU A 309 4.86 -6.95 11.30
CA LEU A 309 5.66 -7.04 10.08
C LEU A 309 7.17 -6.92 10.35
N LEU A 310 7.59 -6.06 11.29
CA LEU A 310 9.00 -6.03 11.70
C LEU A 310 9.44 -7.39 12.25
N ARG A 311 8.68 -8.00 13.17
CA ARG A 311 9.02 -9.33 13.71
C ARG A 311 9.01 -10.40 12.61
N PHE A 312 8.01 -10.38 11.74
CA PHE A 312 7.86 -11.32 10.65
C PHE A 312 9.06 -11.25 9.67
N CYS A 313 9.42 -10.05 9.23
CA CYS A 313 10.54 -9.85 8.31
C CYS A 313 11.89 -10.14 8.98
N LEU A 314 12.12 -9.64 10.20
CA LEU A 314 13.38 -9.86 10.92
C LEU A 314 13.65 -11.35 11.22
N ALA A 315 12.60 -12.14 11.47
CA ALA A 315 12.73 -13.58 11.66
C ALA A 315 13.15 -14.34 10.39
N ARG A 316 13.02 -13.72 9.21
CA ARG A 316 13.16 -14.36 7.89
C ARG A 316 14.26 -13.75 7.03
N ILE A 317 14.85 -12.64 7.46
CA ILE A 317 15.84 -11.89 6.69
C ILE A 317 17.18 -12.62 6.49
N CYS A 318 17.44 -13.67 7.26
CA CYS A 318 18.63 -14.50 7.09
C CYS A 318 18.46 -15.58 6.01
N ASP A 319 17.25 -15.76 5.47
CA ASP A 319 17.00 -16.67 4.35
C ASP A 319 17.25 -15.94 3.02
N GLU A 320 18.42 -16.18 2.42
CA GLU A 320 18.88 -15.59 1.14
C GLU A 320 17.92 -15.79 -0.06
N ARG A 321 16.82 -16.53 0.13
CA ARG A 321 15.83 -16.86 -0.91
C ARG A 321 14.61 -15.93 -0.93
N GLU A 322 14.50 -14.97 -0.01
CA GLU A 322 13.30 -14.16 0.17
C GLU A 322 13.51 -12.65 -0.05
N GLN A 323 13.95 -12.26 -1.25
CA GLN A 323 14.08 -10.85 -1.66
C GLN A 323 12.81 -10.01 -1.38
N ALA A 324 11.63 -10.60 -1.57
CA ALA A 324 10.36 -9.91 -1.29
C ALA A 324 10.16 -9.56 0.20
N THR A 325 10.71 -10.37 1.11
CA THR A 325 10.67 -10.11 2.55
C THR A 325 11.58 -8.95 2.92
N GLU A 326 12.74 -8.85 2.28
CA GLU A 326 13.66 -7.73 2.43
C GLU A 326 13.08 -6.43 1.90
N GLU A 327 12.49 -6.44 0.69
CA GLU A 327 11.81 -5.27 0.13
C GLU A 327 10.67 -4.79 1.03
N LEU A 328 9.90 -5.73 1.59
CA LEU A 328 8.84 -5.39 2.54
C LEU A 328 9.41 -4.77 3.82
N LEU A 329 10.53 -5.28 4.33
CA LEU A 329 11.17 -4.70 5.52
C LEU A 329 11.61 -3.26 5.25
N ASP A 330 12.26 -3.00 4.11
CA ASP A 330 12.73 -1.67 3.75
C ASP A 330 11.56 -0.68 3.65
N GLU A 331 10.43 -1.10 3.08
CA GLU A 331 9.20 -0.29 3.02
C GLU A 331 8.56 -0.07 4.40
N VAL A 332 8.57 -1.08 5.29
CA VAL A 332 8.08 -0.91 6.67
C VAL A 332 8.97 0.06 7.45
N VAL A 333 10.29 -0.03 7.31
CA VAL A 333 11.25 0.90 7.94
C VAL A 333 11.05 2.32 7.40
N LEU A 334 10.91 2.46 6.07
CA LEU A 334 10.61 3.74 5.45
C LEU A 334 9.32 4.36 5.99
N PHE A 335 8.25 3.56 6.06
CA PHE A 335 6.96 3.98 6.61
C PHE A 335 7.09 4.48 8.05
N VAL A 336 7.83 3.75 8.91
CA VAL A 336 8.01 4.17 10.31
C VAL A 336 8.65 5.55 10.40
N GLY A 337 9.69 5.81 9.61
CA GLY A 337 10.34 7.13 9.60
C GLY A 337 9.38 8.24 9.19
N LEU A 338 8.64 8.04 8.10
CA LEU A 338 7.65 8.99 7.60
C LEU A 338 6.46 9.17 8.55
N PHE A 339 6.08 8.13 9.28
CA PHE A 339 4.98 8.18 10.25
C PHE A 339 5.32 9.06 11.46
N VAL A 340 6.59 9.10 11.88
CA VAL A 340 7.00 9.76 13.13
C VAL A 340 7.80 11.04 12.94
N VAL A 341 8.32 11.33 11.75
CA VAL A 341 9.13 12.53 11.50
C VAL A 341 8.41 13.80 12.00
N CYS A 342 9.10 14.52 12.88
CA CYS A 342 8.62 15.75 13.53
C CYS A 342 7.21 15.62 14.14
N ASN A 343 6.86 14.43 14.65
CA ASN A 343 5.54 14.16 15.23
C ASN A 343 5.64 13.36 16.54
N PRO A 344 5.80 14.05 17.68
CA PRO A 344 6.00 13.40 18.99
C PRO A 344 4.90 12.42 19.39
N ARG A 345 3.64 12.69 19.01
CA ARG A 345 2.52 11.79 19.32
C ARG A 345 2.60 10.47 18.59
N ASN A 346 3.10 10.48 17.35
CA ASN A 346 3.31 9.27 16.57
C ASN A 346 4.60 8.56 17.01
N GLN A 347 5.62 9.31 17.43
CA GLN A 347 6.83 8.77 18.05
C GLN A 347 6.50 7.94 19.31
N ASP A 348 5.58 8.40 20.17
CA ASP A 348 5.16 7.67 21.38
C ASP A 348 4.63 6.25 21.10
N VAL A 349 4.03 6.04 19.92
CA VAL A 349 3.50 4.73 19.47
C VAL A 349 4.62 3.68 19.40
N LEU A 350 5.85 4.10 19.14
CA LEU A 350 6.98 3.20 19.01
C LEU A 350 7.37 2.51 20.33
N LEU A 351 6.92 3.08 21.46
CA LEU A 351 7.11 2.55 22.81
C LEU A 351 5.94 1.69 23.30
N TRP A 352 4.88 1.53 22.51
CA TRP A 352 3.69 0.83 22.96
C TRP A 352 3.89 -0.68 23.11
N GLY A 353 3.14 -1.24 24.07
CA GLY A 353 3.03 -2.67 24.35
C GLY A 353 4.22 -3.24 25.12
N LYS A 354 4.41 -4.56 24.99
CA LYS A 354 5.45 -5.29 25.72
C LYS A 354 6.74 -5.35 24.89
N SER A 355 7.87 -5.45 25.58
CA SER A 355 9.17 -5.70 24.95
C SER A 355 9.16 -7.02 24.16
N PRO A 356 9.78 -7.08 22.95
CA PRO A 356 10.43 -5.95 22.27
C PRO A 356 9.39 -5.00 21.66
N THR A 357 9.51 -3.70 21.95
CA THR A 357 8.73 -2.60 21.34
C THR A 357 9.17 -2.36 19.90
N ILE A 358 8.44 -1.54 19.12
CA ILE A 358 8.85 -1.19 17.75
C ILE A 358 10.24 -0.55 17.75
N LEU A 359 10.50 0.37 18.70
CA LEU A 359 11.82 0.97 18.84
C LEU A 359 12.92 -0.07 19.08
N GLN A 360 12.69 -1.00 20.01
CA GLN A 360 13.65 -2.06 20.29
C GLN A 360 13.88 -2.95 19.07
N LEU A 361 12.84 -3.29 18.32
CA LEU A 361 12.97 -4.03 17.05
C LEU A 361 13.82 -3.29 16.03
N LEU A 362 13.69 -1.96 15.91
CA LEU A 362 14.54 -1.12 15.03
C LEU A 362 16.00 -1.12 15.44
N CYS A 363 16.30 -1.27 16.73
CA CYS A 363 17.66 -1.31 17.26
C CYS A 363 18.29 -2.72 17.20
N GLU A 364 17.49 -3.77 16.98
CA GLU A 364 17.90 -5.19 17.02
C GLU A 364 18.03 -5.81 15.61
N PHE A 365 18.27 -4.99 14.58
CA PHE A 365 18.42 -5.49 13.21
C PHE A 365 19.65 -6.41 13.08
N PRO A 366 19.57 -7.51 12.32
CA PRO A 366 20.71 -8.39 12.12
C PRO A 366 21.89 -7.69 11.44
N SER A 367 23.11 -8.12 11.78
CA SER A 367 24.33 -7.55 11.20
C SER A 367 24.42 -7.66 9.67
N SER A 368 23.74 -8.64 9.05
CA SER A 368 23.62 -8.75 7.59
C SER A 368 22.90 -7.55 6.97
N TYR A 369 21.84 -7.06 7.62
CA TYR A 369 21.10 -5.87 7.18
C TYR A 369 21.95 -4.60 7.37
N ILE A 370 22.57 -4.45 8.53
CA ILE A 370 23.36 -3.27 8.91
C ILE A 370 24.63 -3.12 8.05
N ARG A 371 25.12 -4.22 7.45
CA ARG A 371 26.30 -4.18 6.56
C ARG A 371 25.99 -3.65 5.16
N ASP A 372 24.74 -3.71 4.72
CA ASP A 372 24.34 -3.25 3.40
C ASP A 372 24.15 -1.70 3.38
N PRO A 373 24.96 -0.95 2.60
CA PRO A 373 24.84 0.50 2.53
C PRO A 373 23.46 0.99 2.10
N LEU A 374 22.79 0.29 1.17
CA LEU A 374 21.47 0.70 0.66
C LEU A 374 20.39 0.61 1.75
N ARG A 375 20.56 -0.34 2.66
CA ARG A 375 19.65 -0.53 3.80
C ARG A 375 19.91 0.47 4.90
N LEU A 376 21.16 0.87 5.10
CA LEU A 376 21.50 1.96 6.00
C LEU A 376 20.94 3.30 5.52
N GLU A 377 20.93 3.56 4.21
CA GLU A 377 20.23 4.72 3.63
C GLU A 377 18.74 4.72 3.97
N THR A 378 18.15 3.55 4.23
CA THR A 378 16.76 3.44 4.69
C THR A 378 16.63 3.55 6.21
N LEU A 379 17.48 2.85 6.96
CA LEU A 379 17.39 2.74 8.41
C LEU A 379 17.85 4.00 9.14
N LEU A 380 18.96 4.60 8.77
CA LEU A 380 19.54 5.72 9.53
C LEU A 380 18.65 6.99 9.49
N PRO A 381 18.06 7.40 8.35
CA PRO A 381 17.08 8.49 8.35
C PRO A 381 15.80 8.17 9.13
N THR A 382 15.40 6.89 9.21
CA THR A 382 14.29 6.46 10.08
C THR A 382 14.63 6.73 11.53
N LEU A 383 15.80 6.29 11.98
CA LEU A 383 16.23 6.46 13.37
C LEU A 383 16.41 7.91 13.75
N LEU A 384 16.89 8.75 12.82
CA LEU A 384 16.90 10.20 13.00
C LEU A 384 15.50 10.73 13.27
N SER A 385 14.53 10.37 12.42
CA SER A 385 13.13 10.80 12.56
C SER A 385 12.49 10.32 13.87
N VAL A 386 12.87 9.12 14.32
CA VAL A 386 12.43 8.51 15.58
C VAL A 386 12.96 9.28 16.79
N CYS A 387 14.22 9.74 16.75
CA CYS A 387 14.90 10.32 17.93
C CYS A 387 14.86 11.85 17.98
N TYR A 388 14.63 12.51 16.84
CA TYR A 388 14.63 13.96 16.77
C TYR A 388 13.56 14.54 17.70
N ASP A 389 13.97 15.50 18.54
CA ASP A 389 13.13 16.17 19.55
C ASP A 389 12.43 15.20 20.54
N ASN A 390 13.06 14.03 20.81
CA ASN A 390 12.54 13.05 21.77
C ASN A 390 13.67 12.34 22.53
N HIS A 391 14.03 12.89 23.70
CA HIS A 391 15.13 12.39 24.53
C HIS A 391 14.95 10.93 24.98
N CYS A 392 13.73 10.50 25.32
CA CYS A 392 13.49 9.12 25.76
C CYS A 392 13.77 8.10 24.64
N LEU A 393 13.35 8.40 23.40
CA LEU A 393 13.62 7.55 22.25
C LEU A 393 15.10 7.56 21.88
N LEU A 394 15.75 8.73 21.98
CA LEU A 394 17.18 8.89 21.75
C LEU A 394 18.00 8.01 22.72
N GLU A 395 17.69 8.06 24.02
CA GLU A 395 18.36 7.24 25.03
C GLU A 395 18.27 5.74 24.71
N VAL A 396 17.05 5.22 24.46
CA VAL A 396 16.86 3.80 24.16
C VAL A 396 17.57 3.38 22.86
N ASN A 397 17.57 4.24 21.84
CA ASN A 397 18.24 3.96 20.58
C ASN A 397 19.77 3.86 20.72
N THR A 398 20.38 4.65 21.62
CA THR A 398 21.84 4.65 21.81
C THR A 398 22.43 3.36 22.38
N THR A 399 21.62 2.49 22.99
CA THR A 399 22.10 1.25 23.64
C THR A 399 22.36 0.07 22.69
N GLY A 400 21.88 0.11 21.44
CA GLY A 400 22.01 -1.02 20.50
C GLY A 400 22.80 -0.67 19.24
N LEU A 401 22.12 -0.08 18.27
CA LEU A 401 22.59 0.09 16.89
C LEU A 401 23.66 1.20 16.73
N PHE A 402 23.64 2.22 17.59
CA PHE A 402 24.65 3.29 17.61
C PHE A 402 26.08 2.78 17.83
N VAL A 403 26.24 1.61 18.46
CA VAL A 403 27.56 1.03 18.72
C VAL A 403 28.19 0.47 17.44
N GLU A 404 27.41 -0.16 16.56
CA GLU A 404 27.94 -0.74 15.33
C GLU A 404 28.08 0.28 14.19
N ARG A 405 27.10 1.20 14.04
CA ARG A 405 27.07 2.27 13.03
C ARG A 405 26.50 3.53 13.69
N PRO A 406 27.34 4.46 14.18
CA PRO A 406 26.83 5.62 14.91
C PRO A 406 26.07 6.56 13.96
N LEU A 407 24.91 7.09 14.39
CA LEU A 407 24.10 8.00 13.58
C LEU A 407 24.81 9.33 13.30
N LEU A 408 25.58 9.83 14.26
CA LEU A 408 26.20 11.16 14.16
C LEU A 408 27.23 11.25 13.01
N PRO A 409 28.22 10.34 12.87
CA PRO A 409 29.12 10.33 11.72
C PRO A 409 28.39 10.18 10.38
N PHE A 410 27.41 9.27 10.29
CA PHE A 410 26.61 9.15 9.06
C PHE A 410 25.93 10.47 8.69
N PHE A 411 25.33 11.13 9.68
CA PHE A 411 24.64 12.38 9.46
C PHE A 411 25.59 13.52 9.08
N GLN A 412 26.78 13.56 9.70
CA GLN A 412 27.86 14.48 9.34
C GLN A 412 28.35 14.25 7.91
N ASP A 413 28.57 13.00 7.49
CA ASP A 413 28.97 12.64 6.11
C ASP A 413 27.93 13.14 5.08
N VAL A 414 26.63 13.00 5.40
CA VAL A 414 25.54 13.49 4.54
C VAL A 414 25.49 15.02 4.51
N LEU A 415 25.71 15.68 5.64
CA LEU A 415 25.80 17.15 5.71
C LEU A 415 26.95 17.69 4.86
N GLU A 416 28.12 17.05 4.94
CA GLU A 416 29.31 17.44 4.19
C GLU A 416 29.12 17.24 2.68
N SER A 417 28.60 16.09 2.26
CA SER A 417 28.34 15.80 0.84
C SER A 417 27.26 16.69 0.21
N SER A 418 26.32 17.20 1.01
CA SER A 418 25.26 18.11 0.55
C SER A 418 25.73 19.53 0.24
N VAL A 419 26.97 19.90 0.59
CA VAL A 419 27.56 21.22 0.29
C VAL A 419 28.17 21.26 -1.12
N GLU A 420 28.40 20.09 -1.75
CA GLU A 420 29.23 19.98 -2.98
C GLU A 420 28.46 19.80 -4.30
N LEU A 421 27.13 19.66 -4.29
CA LEU A 421 26.37 19.30 -5.50
C LEU A 421 26.03 20.52 -6.38
N PRO A 422 26.36 20.51 -7.69
CA PRO A 422 25.87 21.50 -8.66
C PRO A 422 24.35 21.39 -8.87
N ASP A 423 23.67 22.52 -9.09
CA ASP A 423 22.20 22.67 -9.26
C ASP A 423 21.53 21.64 -10.20
N GLN A 424 22.26 21.01 -11.12
CA GLN A 424 21.73 20.05 -12.11
C GLN A 424 21.74 18.57 -11.64
N GLN A 425 22.47 18.23 -10.57
CA GLN A 425 22.45 16.88 -9.97
C GLN A 425 21.38 16.74 -8.88
N GLU A 426 20.98 17.85 -8.25
CA GLU A 426 19.89 17.90 -7.27
C GLU A 426 18.59 17.29 -7.87
N GLU A 427 18.21 17.70 -9.09
CA GLU A 427 16.96 17.23 -9.74
C GLU A 427 16.91 15.71 -10.02
N ARG A 428 18.07 15.06 -10.23
CA ARG A 428 18.15 13.60 -10.45
C ARG A 428 18.16 12.80 -9.14
N SER A 429 18.59 13.40 -8.03
CA SER A 429 18.61 12.79 -6.69
C SER A 429 17.20 12.62 -6.10
N PHE A 430 16.30 13.57 -6.38
CA PHE A 430 14.99 13.64 -5.72
C PHE A 430 14.02 12.49 -6.04
N SER A 431 14.33 11.64 -7.03
CA SER A 431 13.55 10.42 -7.30
C SER A 431 13.80 9.31 -6.27
N ASN A 432 14.86 9.38 -5.47
CA ASN A 432 15.15 8.38 -4.45
C ASN A 432 14.28 8.61 -3.19
N ARG A 433 13.27 7.77 -2.98
CA ARG A 433 12.39 7.84 -1.79
C ARG A 433 13.10 7.55 -0.46
N HIS A 434 14.27 6.92 -0.50
CA HIS A 434 15.05 6.56 0.69
C HIS A 434 16.01 7.69 1.12
N ALA A 435 16.26 8.67 0.25
CA ALA A 435 17.16 9.79 0.51
C ALA A 435 16.71 10.61 1.74
N LEU A 436 17.70 11.06 2.52
CA LEU A 436 17.47 11.85 3.74
C LEU A 436 16.65 13.12 3.45
N GLU A 437 16.98 13.85 2.37
CA GLU A 437 16.28 15.09 2.01
C GLU A 437 14.79 14.92 1.79
N ASN A 438 14.34 13.75 1.36
CA ASN A 438 12.93 13.46 1.11
C ASN A 438 12.20 13.01 2.37
N ARG A 439 12.92 12.74 3.46
CA ARG A 439 12.40 12.05 4.65
C ARG A 439 12.54 12.85 5.93
N PHE A 440 13.46 13.81 5.97
CA PHE A 440 13.70 14.67 7.13
C PHE A 440 13.97 16.11 6.66
N PRO A 441 13.28 17.14 7.20
CA PRO A 441 13.37 18.50 6.69
C PRO A 441 14.78 19.07 6.72
N ARG A 442 15.27 19.56 5.57
CA ARG A 442 16.64 20.11 5.44
C ARG A 442 16.89 21.27 6.41
N GLU A 443 15.86 22.06 6.68
CA GLU A 443 15.92 23.18 7.62
C GLU A 443 16.22 22.76 9.06
N LEU A 444 15.94 21.49 9.43
CA LEU A 444 16.15 20.96 10.77
C LEU A 444 17.48 20.19 10.91
N TRP A 445 18.26 20.08 9.84
CA TRP A 445 19.45 19.23 9.86
C TRP A 445 20.49 19.70 10.88
N GLN A 446 20.78 21.01 10.94
CA GLN A 446 21.76 21.53 11.90
C GLN A 446 21.34 21.26 13.35
N SER A 447 20.08 21.55 13.68
CA SER A 447 19.49 21.26 15.00
C SER A 447 19.56 19.78 15.35
N ALA A 448 19.28 18.89 14.40
CA ALA A 448 19.37 17.45 14.63
C ALA A 448 20.82 16.98 14.86
N SER A 449 21.79 17.56 14.14
CA SER A 449 23.22 17.29 14.35
C SER A 449 23.67 17.71 15.76
N GLU A 450 23.27 18.91 16.20
CA GLU A 450 23.57 19.43 17.53
C GLU A 450 23.01 18.52 18.63
N GLN A 451 21.74 18.12 18.52
CA GLN A 451 21.11 17.20 19.48
C GLN A 451 21.85 15.85 19.57
N LEU A 452 22.28 15.30 18.43
CA LEU A 452 23.05 14.06 18.40
C LEU A 452 24.45 14.24 19.01
N CYS A 453 25.12 15.36 18.73
CA CYS A 453 26.43 15.70 19.31
C CYS A 453 26.36 15.79 20.84
N GLU A 454 25.39 16.53 21.37
CA GLU A 454 25.21 16.72 22.81
C GLU A 454 25.00 15.38 23.55
N HIS A 455 24.26 14.45 22.93
CA HIS A 455 23.97 13.15 23.52
C HIS A 455 25.17 12.19 23.47
N VAL A 456 25.96 12.22 22.38
CA VAL A 456 27.14 11.35 22.23
C VAL A 456 28.33 11.87 23.05
N TYR A 457 28.48 13.20 23.16
CA TYR A 457 29.57 13.85 23.87
C TYR A 457 29.04 14.79 24.97
N PRO A 458 28.49 14.24 26.07
CA PRO A 458 27.99 15.05 27.18
C PRO A 458 29.16 15.83 27.83
N SER A 459 28.92 17.11 28.12
CA SER A 459 29.92 18.04 28.69
C SER A 459 30.33 17.73 30.12
#